data_AF-A0A2D8S0G4-F1
#
_entry.id   AF-A0A2D8S0G4-F1
#
_cell.length_a   1.000
_cell.length_b   1.000
_cell.length_c   1.000
_cell.angle_alpha   90.00
_cell.angle_beta   90.00
_cell.angle_gamma   90.00
#
_symmetry.space_group_name_H-M   'P 1'
#
loop_
_entity.id
_entity.type
_entity.pdbx_description
1 polymer ?
#
loop_
_entity_poly.entity_id
_entity_poly.type
_entity_poly.pdbx_seq_one_letter_code
_entity_poly.pdbx_strand_id
1 'polypeptide(L)'
;MQHPQRDATGQGNKHVAPRNIVSGGEAAKRLGINRSTLSRYLKTYPELNHSRIDGKIAVDLDELAQHRGENINMMKSGNHAGRVFDEPAPAPLLRPEPRPREIETEDEPDDGGLQDETVAKIRARAERIKLNRLEREEAAETGQLTPAAEVEEAIGNALVKLRDALMSPDLDLCEKIASTADPAEVTSILREAHRKVLTKLSEDFENDAQRGGAA
;
A
#
# COMPACT_ATOMS: atom_id res chain seq x y z
N MET A 1 -5.24 79.01 -13.05
CA MET A 1 -4.48 77.75 -13.22
C MET A 1 -5.19 76.70 -12.40
N GLN A 2 -5.78 75.72 -13.07
CA GLN A 2 -6.67 74.69 -12.52
C GLN A 2 -5.83 73.53 -11.99
N HIS A 3 -6.07 73.08 -10.76
CA HIS A 3 -5.57 71.82 -10.24
C HIS A 3 -6.60 70.71 -10.54
N PRO A 4 -6.19 69.57 -11.13
CA PRO A 4 -7.10 68.47 -11.38
C PRO A 4 -7.32 67.64 -10.11
N GLN A 5 -8.60 67.48 -9.76
CA GLN A 5 -9.11 66.39 -8.94
C GLN A 5 -8.97 65.06 -9.70
N ARG A 6 -8.41 64.02 -9.06
CA ARG A 6 -8.66 62.58 -9.26
C ARG A 6 -8.02 61.83 -8.08
N ASP A 7 -8.47 60.70 -7.57
CA ASP A 7 -9.76 60.01 -7.49
C ASP A 7 -9.53 58.98 -6.38
N ALA A 8 -10.50 58.84 -5.48
CA ALA A 8 -10.50 57.85 -4.42
C ALA A 8 -10.77 56.46 -5.01
N THR A 9 -9.74 55.62 -5.14
CA THR A 9 -9.90 54.21 -5.49
C THR A 9 -9.85 53.32 -4.24
N GLY A 10 -11.04 52.92 -3.80
CA GLY A 10 -11.36 51.52 -3.54
C GLY A 10 -10.57 50.82 -2.44
N GLN A 11 -10.95 51.07 -1.18
CA GLN A 11 -10.84 50.03 -0.15
C GLN A 11 -11.75 48.87 -0.58
N GLY A 12 -11.15 47.86 -1.21
CA GLY A 12 -11.79 46.58 -1.47
C GLY A 12 -12.20 45.98 -0.13
N ASN A 13 -13.47 46.10 0.18
CA ASN A 13 -14.15 45.40 1.27
C ASN A 13 -14.06 43.91 0.95
N LYS A 14 -12.95 43.27 1.34
CA LYS A 14 -12.80 41.81 1.28
C LYS A 14 -13.90 41.26 2.16
N HIS A 15 -14.96 40.72 1.55
CA HIS A 15 -15.93 39.89 2.22
C HIS A 15 -15.16 38.78 2.95
N VAL A 16 -14.93 38.94 4.25
CA VAL A 16 -14.38 37.90 5.10
C VAL A 16 -15.51 36.90 5.26
N ALA A 17 -15.47 35.84 4.43
CA ALA A 17 -16.32 34.68 4.63
C ALA A 17 -16.20 34.22 6.10
N PRO A 18 -17.27 33.70 6.71
CA PRO A 18 -17.20 33.21 8.08
C PRO A 18 -16.14 32.10 8.16
N ARG A 19 -15.01 32.37 8.82
CA ARG A 19 -13.92 31.41 8.97
C ARG A 19 -14.43 30.22 9.78
N ASN A 20 -14.52 29.05 9.15
CA ASN A 20 -15.01 27.83 9.76
C ASN A 20 -13.86 27.10 10.46
N ILE A 21 -13.34 27.74 11.52
CA ILE A 21 -12.20 27.24 12.28
C ILE A 21 -12.68 26.13 13.20
N VAL A 22 -12.15 24.92 13.01
CA VAL A 22 -12.46 23.75 13.82
C VAL A 22 -11.20 23.09 14.35
N SER A 23 -11.34 22.24 15.36
CA SER A 23 -10.23 21.42 15.84
C SER A 23 -9.78 20.42 14.75
N GLY A 24 -8.49 20.11 14.67
CA GLY A 24 -7.96 19.16 13.68
C GLY A 24 -8.63 17.77 13.74
N GLY A 25 -9.08 17.34 14.91
CA GLY A 25 -9.82 16.09 15.06
C GLY A 25 -11.22 16.11 14.44
N GLU A 26 -11.86 17.28 14.42
CA GLU A 26 -13.15 17.51 13.77
C GLU A 26 -12.98 17.75 12.27
N ALA A 27 -11.92 18.47 11.86
CA ALA A 27 -11.53 18.63 10.47
C ALA A 27 -11.30 17.28 9.77
N ALA A 28 -10.57 16.37 10.42
CA ALA A 28 -10.35 15.02 9.90
C ALA A 28 -11.65 14.26 9.65
N LYS A 29 -12.62 14.36 10.58
CA LYS A 29 -13.93 13.71 10.45
C LYS A 29 -14.75 14.31 9.30
N ARG A 30 -14.82 15.65 9.21
CA ARG A 30 -15.62 16.32 8.17
C ARG A 30 -15.06 16.12 6.76
N LEU A 31 -13.74 16.02 6.63
CA LEU A 31 -13.06 15.76 5.35
C LEU A 31 -12.91 14.27 5.02
N GLY A 32 -13.34 13.37 5.90
CA GLY A 32 -13.25 11.92 5.69
C GLY A 32 -11.80 11.40 5.60
N ILE A 33 -10.85 12.05 6.27
CA ILE A 33 -9.42 11.69 6.22
C ILE A 33 -8.94 11.15 7.56
N ASN A 34 -7.92 10.28 7.52
CA ASN A 34 -7.30 9.77 8.73
C ASN A 34 -6.57 10.91 9.47
N ARG A 35 -6.66 10.93 10.80
CA ARG A 35 -6.01 11.93 11.66
C ARG A 35 -4.49 11.96 11.47
N SER A 36 -3.88 10.80 11.25
CA SER A 36 -2.44 10.67 10.95
C SER A 36 -2.07 11.33 9.62
N THR A 37 -2.89 11.14 8.58
CA THR A 37 -2.75 11.78 7.28
C THR A 37 -2.87 13.29 7.40
N LEU A 38 -3.89 13.79 8.11
CA LEU A 38 -4.05 15.22 8.36
C LEU A 38 -2.85 15.80 9.14
N SER A 39 -2.37 15.10 10.17
CA SER A 39 -1.21 15.53 10.95
C SER A 39 0.06 15.63 10.10
N ARG A 40 0.33 14.64 9.25
CA ARG A 40 1.45 14.69 8.29
C ARG A 40 1.28 15.85 7.31
N TYR A 41 0.07 16.04 6.79
CA TYR A 41 -0.24 17.12 5.84
C TYR A 41 0.01 18.51 6.44
N LEU A 42 -0.43 18.74 7.68
CA LEU A 42 -0.21 20.00 8.39
C LEU A 42 1.26 20.23 8.82
N LYS A 43 2.08 19.18 8.89
CA LYS A 43 3.54 19.34 9.05
C LYS A 43 4.20 19.82 7.77
N THR A 44 3.70 19.38 6.61
CA THR A 44 4.20 19.79 5.30
C THR A 44 3.77 21.23 4.95
N TYR A 45 2.54 21.60 5.33
CA TYR A 45 1.95 22.91 5.05
C TYR A 45 1.59 23.63 6.37
N PRO A 46 2.58 24.21 7.08
CA PRO A 46 2.37 24.85 8.38
C PRO A 46 1.51 26.12 8.32
N GLU A 47 1.39 26.75 7.15
CA GLU A 47 0.57 27.93 6.89
C GLU A 47 -0.94 27.70 7.10
N LEU A 48 -1.40 26.45 7.02
CA LEU A 48 -2.80 26.07 7.26
C LEU A 48 -3.14 25.94 8.75
N ASN A 49 -2.16 26.13 9.64
CA ASN A 49 -2.33 26.04 11.07
C ASN A 49 -2.67 27.41 11.67
N HIS A 50 -3.95 27.67 11.88
CA HIS A 50 -4.44 29.01 12.22
C HIS A 50 -4.33 29.39 13.69
N SER A 51 -3.98 28.45 14.58
CA SER A 51 -3.55 28.61 15.98
C SER A 51 -3.95 27.38 16.81
N ARG A 52 -3.62 27.37 18.12
CA ARG A 52 -4.06 26.33 19.05
C ARG A 52 -5.32 26.75 19.79
N ILE A 53 -6.41 26.03 19.59
CA ILE A 53 -7.59 26.09 20.47
C ILE A 53 -7.41 24.97 21.51
N ASP A 54 -7.37 25.31 22.80
CA ASP A 54 -7.18 24.35 23.91
C ASP A 54 -5.95 23.44 23.75
N GLY A 55 -4.84 24.00 23.26
CA GLY A 55 -3.60 23.26 23.02
C GLY A 55 -3.64 22.30 21.82
N LYS A 56 -4.76 22.24 21.08
CA LYS A 56 -4.95 21.41 19.88
C LYS A 56 -4.89 22.28 18.63
N ILE A 57 -4.34 21.72 17.55
CA ILE A 57 -4.24 22.39 16.25
C ILE A 57 -5.65 22.74 15.75
N ALA A 58 -5.88 24.01 15.45
CA ALA A 58 -7.10 24.50 14.83
C ALA A 58 -6.84 24.82 13.36
N VAL A 59 -7.78 24.43 12.51
CA VAL A 59 -7.65 24.53 11.05
C VAL A 59 -8.93 25.11 10.48
N ASP A 60 -8.79 25.99 9.50
CA ASP A 60 -9.92 26.46 8.70
C ASP A 60 -10.29 25.35 7.69
N LEU A 61 -11.54 24.88 7.77
CA LEU A 61 -12.03 23.78 6.94
C LEU A 61 -12.01 24.12 5.46
N ASP A 62 -12.40 25.33 5.10
CA ASP A 62 -12.61 25.72 3.71
C ASP A 62 -11.26 25.89 3.02
N GLU A 63 -10.30 26.51 3.72
CA GLU A 63 -8.93 26.65 3.24
C GLU A 63 -8.21 25.30 3.14
N LEU A 64 -8.39 24.41 4.13
CA LEU A 64 -7.82 23.07 4.08
C LEU A 64 -8.41 22.23 2.94
N ALA A 65 -9.72 22.32 2.71
CA ALA A 65 -10.39 21.62 1.62
C ALA A 65 -9.91 22.12 0.25
N GLN A 66 -9.81 23.45 0.08
CA GLN A 66 -9.32 24.08 -1.13
C GLN A 66 -7.86 23.71 -1.40
N HIS A 67 -6.98 23.89 -0.41
CA HIS A 67 -5.56 23.59 -0.54
C HIS A 67 -5.33 22.10 -0.87
N ARG A 68 -6.16 21.22 -0.32
CA ARG A 68 -6.15 19.79 -0.63
C ARG A 68 -6.61 19.50 -2.06
N GLY A 69 -7.63 20.20 -2.56
CA GLY A 69 -8.07 20.09 -3.95
C GLY A 69 -7.01 20.55 -4.95
N GLU A 70 -6.24 21.58 -4.60
CA GLU A 70 -5.19 22.14 -5.46
C GLU A 70 -3.89 21.32 -5.41
N ASN A 71 -3.55 20.73 -4.26
CA ASN A 71 -2.24 20.08 -4.05
C ASN A 71 -2.27 18.54 -3.98
N ILE A 72 -3.45 17.90 -3.88
CA ILE A 72 -3.50 16.44 -4.05
C ILE A 72 -3.43 16.13 -5.53
N ASN A 73 -2.21 15.80 -5.96
CA ASN A 73 -1.95 15.10 -7.19
C ASN A 73 -2.74 13.77 -7.20
N MET A 74 -3.94 13.75 -7.78
CA MET A 74 -4.77 12.55 -7.91
C MET A 74 -4.01 11.39 -8.61
N MET A 75 -2.98 11.71 -9.38
CA MET A 75 -2.10 10.71 -10.01
C MET A 75 -1.19 9.95 -9.03
N LYS A 76 -0.78 10.53 -7.88
CA LYS A 76 0.11 9.84 -6.93
C LYS A 76 -0.63 9.02 -5.87
N SER A 77 -1.90 9.32 -5.58
CA SER A 77 -2.72 8.49 -4.68
C SER A 77 -3.19 7.19 -5.31
N GLY A 78 -3.10 7.06 -6.65
CA GLY A 78 -3.43 5.83 -7.38
C GLY A 78 -2.41 4.70 -7.24
N ASN A 79 -1.23 4.95 -6.67
CA ASN A 79 -0.19 3.90 -6.55
C ASN A 79 -0.43 2.92 -5.38
N HIS A 80 -1.39 3.19 -4.49
CA HIS A 80 -1.75 2.27 -3.40
C HIS A 80 -3.23 1.87 -3.37
N ALA A 81 -4.09 2.51 -4.16
CA ALA A 81 -5.45 2.04 -4.39
C ALA A 81 -5.45 1.30 -5.73
N GLY A 82 -5.72 -0.01 -5.69
CA GLY A 82 -5.64 -0.89 -6.85
C GLY A 82 -6.29 -0.31 -8.11
N ARG A 83 -5.66 -0.61 -9.25
CA ARG A 83 -6.15 -0.31 -10.60
C ARG A 83 -7.67 -0.45 -10.69
N VAL A 84 -8.30 0.59 -11.23
CA VAL A 84 -9.69 0.52 -11.66
C VAL A 84 -9.77 -0.49 -12.81
N PHE A 85 -10.66 -1.48 -12.65
CA PHE A 85 -11.07 -2.46 -13.66
C PHE A 85 -11.54 -1.71 -14.93
N ASP A 86 -10.65 -1.53 -15.93
CA ASP A 86 -10.93 -1.32 -17.37
C ASP A 86 -9.92 -0.44 -18.13
N GLU A 87 -8.77 -0.07 -17.55
CA GLU A 87 -7.71 0.54 -18.37
C GLU A 87 -7.01 -0.50 -19.26
N PRO A 88 -7.03 -0.34 -20.61
CA PRO A 88 -6.31 -1.24 -21.51
C PRO A 88 -4.81 -1.12 -21.24
N ALA A 89 -4.17 -2.26 -20.96
CA ALA A 89 -2.73 -2.33 -20.75
C ALA A 89 -2.01 -1.70 -21.96
N PRO A 90 -1.07 -0.76 -21.75
CA PRO A 90 -0.24 -0.29 -22.86
C PRO A 90 0.48 -1.50 -23.47
N ALA A 91 0.54 -1.52 -24.80
CA ALA A 91 1.14 -2.60 -25.57
C ALA A 91 2.50 -3.01 -24.97
N PRO A 92 2.79 -4.32 -24.85
CA PRO A 92 4.01 -4.79 -24.21
C PRO A 92 5.19 -4.27 -25.01
N LEU A 93 5.89 -3.28 -24.45
CA LEU A 93 7.21 -2.93 -24.92
C LEU A 93 8.04 -4.22 -24.83
N LEU A 94 8.62 -4.62 -25.96
CA LEU A 94 9.58 -5.71 -26.08
C LEU A 94 10.48 -5.67 -24.84
N ARG A 95 10.39 -6.72 -24.01
CA ARG A 95 11.16 -6.80 -22.77
C ARG A 95 12.63 -6.58 -23.15
N PRO A 96 13.30 -5.54 -22.64
CA PRO A 96 14.75 -5.54 -22.69
C PRO A 96 15.21 -6.85 -22.04
N GLU A 97 16.21 -7.50 -22.63
CA GLU A 97 16.79 -8.73 -22.09
C GLU A 97 16.92 -8.60 -20.57
N PRO A 98 16.66 -9.68 -19.81
CA PRO A 98 16.79 -9.65 -18.36
C PRO A 98 18.21 -9.20 -18.06
N ARG A 99 18.36 -7.93 -17.67
CA ARG A 99 19.58 -7.48 -17.01
C ARG A 99 19.76 -8.46 -15.87
N PRO A 100 20.99 -8.93 -15.61
CA PRO A 100 21.28 -9.70 -14.41
C PRO A 100 20.55 -9.00 -13.28
N ARG A 101 19.60 -9.67 -12.62
CA ARG A 101 19.04 -9.16 -11.38
C ARG A 101 20.27 -9.00 -10.49
N GLU A 102 20.73 -7.77 -10.34
CA GLU A 102 21.50 -7.40 -9.17
C GLU A 102 20.60 -7.89 -8.03
N ILE A 103 21.10 -8.90 -7.32
CA ILE A 103 20.47 -9.37 -6.11
C ILE A 103 20.49 -8.14 -5.22
N GLU A 104 19.38 -7.41 -5.19
CA GLU A 104 19.11 -6.39 -4.19
C GLU A 104 19.18 -7.14 -2.88
N THR A 105 20.35 -7.10 -2.26
CA THR A 105 20.51 -7.50 -0.89
C THR A 105 19.67 -6.48 -0.12
N GLU A 106 18.46 -6.88 0.27
CA GLU A 106 17.53 -6.08 1.10
C GLU A 106 18.09 -5.83 2.52
N ASP A 107 19.36 -5.48 2.63
CA ASP A 107 19.97 -4.83 3.78
C ASP A 107 20.38 -3.39 3.42
N GLU A 108 19.85 -2.80 2.34
CA GLU A 108 19.94 -1.35 2.20
C GLU A 108 18.92 -0.67 3.13
N PRO A 109 19.39 0.13 4.09
CA PRO A 109 18.51 0.80 5.04
C PRO A 109 17.63 1.82 4.33
N ASP A 110 16.31 1.73 4.57
CA ASP A 110 15.34 2.81 4.37
C ASP A 110 15.95 4.15 4.83
N ASP A 111 16.27 5.02 3.87
CA ASP A 111 16.83 6.37 4.05
C ASP A 111 15.73 7.34 4.50
N GLY A 112 14.95 6.90 5.48
CA GLY A 112 13.94 7.67 6.17
C GLY A 112 14.60 8.76 7.01
N GLY A 113 15.07 9.83 6.35
CA GLY A 113 15.36 11.13 6.94
C GLY A 113 16.47 11.13 7.98
N LEU A 114 17.71 11.30 7.53
CA LEU A 114 18.91 11.65 8.33
C LEU A 114 18.84 13.07 8.95
N GLN A 115 17.75 13.40 9.65
CA GLN A 115 17.66 14.61 10.45
C GLN A 115 17.60 14.19 11.92
N ASP A 116 18.75 14.26 12.61
CA ASP A 116 18.96 14.03 14.05
C ASP A 116 19.19 12.57 14.55
N GLU A 117 19.97 11.77 13.83
CA GLU A 117 20.62 10.60 14.47
C GLU A 117 21.95 11.01 15.11
N THR A 118 22.04 10.85 16.43
CA THR A 118 23.31 11.04 17.15
C THR A 118 24.34 9.99 16.72
N VAL A 119 25.63 10.35 16.69
CA VAL A 119 26.74 9.45 16.30
C VAL A 119 26.70 8.08 17.01
N ALA A 120 26.18 8.03 18.23
CA ALA A 120 25.96 6.79 18.98
C ALA A 120 24.92 5.85 18.33
N LYS A 121 23.82 6.38 17.78
CA LYS A 121 22.80 5.58 17.07
C LYS A 121 23.34 5.01 15.77
N ILE A 122 24.11 5.79 15.03
CA ILE A 122 24.74 5.36 13.79
C ILE A 122 25.71 4.20 14.06
N ARG A 123 26.53 4.30 15.12
CA ARG A 123 27.43 3.21 15.53
C ARG A 123 26.68 1.96 15.98
N ALA A 124 25.65 2.11 16.82
CA ALA A 124 24.82 0.99 17.26
C ALA A 124 24.12 0.29 16.07
N ARG A 125 23.67 1.05 15.07
CA ARG A 125 23.08 0.52 13.83
C ARG A 125 24.11 -0.28 13.04
N ALA A 126 25.31 0.27 12.85
CA ALA A 126 26.39 -0.42 12.13
C ALA A 126 26.84 -1.70 12.85
N GLU A 127 26.93 -1.69 14.18
CA GLU A 127 27.23 -2.89 14.99
C GLU A 127 26.13 -3.95 14.86
N ARG A 128 24.86 -3.53 14.87
CA ARG A 128 23.73 -4.44 14.69
C ARG A 128 23.70 -5.08 13.29
N ILE A 129 24.02 -4.32 12.24
CA ILE A 129 24.13 -4.86 10.87
C ILE A 129 25.24 -5.93 10.82
N LYS A 130 26.38 -5.67 11.47
CA LYS A 130 27.48 -6.65 11.54
C LYS A 130 27.08 -7.92 12.29
N LEU A 131 26.40 -7.77 13.43
CA LEU A 131 25.91 -8.92 14.20
C LEU A 131 24.92 -9.76 13.38
N ASN A 132 23.92 -9.12 12.77
CA ASN A 132 22.95 -9.81 11.91
C ASN A 132 23.63 -10.56 10.75
N ARG A 133 24.69 -9.98 10.17
CA ARG A 133 25.45 -10.62 9.10
C ARG A 133 26.18 -11.87 9.59
N LEU A 134 26.84 -11.80 10.74
CA LEU A 134 27.52 -12.95 11.34
C LEU A 134 26.52 -14.04 11.73
N GLU A 135 25.37 -13.68 12.28
CA GLU A 135 24.28 -14.63 12.58
C GLU A 135 23.76 -15.32 11.31
N ARG A 136 23.61 -14.59 10.20
CA ARG A 136 23.22 -15.18 8.90
C ARG A 136 24.31 -16.09 8.33
N GLU A 137 25.59 -15.73 8.48
CA GLU A 137 26.71 -16.56 8.04
C GLU A 137 26.77 -17.87 8.87
N GLU A 138 26.60 -17.79 10.20
CA GLU A 138 26.50 -18.98 11.07
C GLU A 138 25.26 -19.83 10.74
N ALA A 139 24.12 -19.21 10.47
CA ALA A 139 22.91 -19.91 10.05
C ALA A 139 23.07 -20.59 8.67
N ALA A 140 23.83 -19.98 7.76
CA ALA A 140 24.18 -20.61 6.47
C ALA A 140 25.11 -21.81 6.66
N GLU A 141 26.16 -21.67 7.49
CA GLU A 141 27.12 -22.74 7.78
C GLU A 141 26.47 -23.92 8.50
N THR A 142 25.53 -23.64 9.41
CA THR A 142 24.77 -24.67 10.13
C THR A 142 23.61 -25.26 9.31
N GLY A 143 23.42 -24.82 8.06
CA GLY A 143 22.37 -25.32 7.17
C GLY A 143 20.96 -24.94 7.60
N GLN A 144 20.81 -23.91 8.44
CA GLN A 144 19.50 -23.40 8.89
C GLN A 144 18.83 -22.50 7.85
N LEU A 145 19.58 -22.02 6.84
CA LEU A 145 19.05 -21.19 5.76
C LEU A 145 18.80 -22.02 4.50
N THR A 146 17.60 -21.92 3.96
CA THR A 146 17.25 -22.44 2.64
C THR A 146 17.64 -21.41 1.56
N PRO A 147 18.29 -21.81 0.46
CA PRO A 147 18.57 -20.91 -0.66
C PRO A 147 17.29 -20.25 -1.18
N ALA A 148 17.33 -18.93 -1.39
CA ALA A 148 16.18 -18.18 -1.88
C ALA A 148 15.61 -18.75 -3.19
N ALA A 149 16.48 -19.21 -4.10
CA ALA A 149 16.10 -19.82 -5.36
C ALA A 149 15.23 -21.08 -5.18
N GLU A 150 15.52 -21.92 -4.19
CA GLU A 150 14.74 -23.12 -3.90
C GLU A 150 13.37 -22.76 -3.33
N VAL A 151 13.31 -21.73 -2.46
CA VAL A 151 12.05 -21.22 -1.92
C VAL A 151 11.18 -20.63 -3.04
N GLU A 152 11.76 -19.83 -3.93
CA GLU A 152 11.07 -19.25 -5.09
C GLU A 152 10.52 -20.33 -6.03
N GLU A 153 11.33 -21.36 -6.32
CA GLU A 153 10.91 -22.49 -7.14
C GLU A 153 9.77 -23.28 -6.48
N ALA A 154 9.87 -23.56 -5.17
CA ALA A 154 8.83 -24.26 -4.42
C ALA A 154 7.52 -23.47 -4.41
N ILE A 155 7.57 -22.16 -4.20
CA ILE A 155 6.40 -21.26 -4.28
C ILE A 155 5.82 -21.28 -5.70
N GLY A 156 6.67 -21.16 -6.72
CA GLY A 156 6.23 -21.19 -8.12
C GLY A 156 5.50 -22.49 -8.46
N ASN A 157 6.06 -23.63 -8.08
CA ASN A 157 5.46 -24.95 -8.27
C ASN A 157 4.13 -25.08 -7.50
N ALA A 158 4.04 -24.57 -6.28
CA ALA A 158 2.81 -24.58 -5.50
C ALA A 158 1.70 -23.73 -6.16
N LEU A 159 2.05 -22.54 -6.68
CA LEU A 159 1.10 -21.68 -7.39
C LEU A 159 0.62 -22.30 -8.71
N VAL A 160 1.49 -22.99 -9.43
CA VAL A 160 1.10 -23.74 -10.65
C VAL A 160 0.12 -24.85 -10.30
N LYS A 161 0.39 -25.66 -9.27
CA LYS A 161 -0.53 -26.71 -8.79
C LYS A 161 -1.89 -26.14 -8.39
N LEU A 162 -1.90 -25.04 -7.63
CA LEU A 162 -3.12 -24.34 -7.23
C LEU A 162 -3.93 -23.85 -8.45
N ARG A 163 -3.26 -23.19 -9.40
CA ARG A 163 -3.89 -22.70 -10.63
C ARG A 163 -4.50 -23.85 -11.42
N ASP A 164 -3.74 -24.92 -11.65
CA ASP A 164 -4.17 -26.03 -12.48
C ASP A 164 -5.35 -26.78 -11.85
N ALA A 165 -5.36 -26.93 -10.53
CA ALA A 165 -6.48 -27.50 -9.79
C ALA A 165 -7.75 -26.63 -9.83
N LEU A 166 -7.61 -25.30 -9.76
CA LEU A 166 -8.76 -24.37 -9.83
C LEU A 166 -9.31 -24.19 -11.24
N MET A 167 -8.46 -24.33 -12.26
CA MET A 167 -8.85 -24.16 -13.68
C MET A 167 -9.24 -25.46 -14.36
N SER A 168 -9.05 -26.61 -13.70
CA SER A 168 -9.44 -27.90 -14.25
C SER A 168 -10.97 -28.00 -14.38
N PRO A 169 -11.52 -28.22 -15.59
CA PRO A 169 -12.95 -28.33 -15.76
C PRO A 169 -13.47 -29.61 -15.12
N ASP A 170 -14.29 -29.46 -14.08
CA ASP A 170 -15.07 -30.54 -13.51
C ASP A 170 -16.38 -30.66 -14.29
N LEU A 171 -16.45 -31.67 -15.18
CA LEU A 171 -17.61 -31.90 -16.05
C LEU A 171 -18.85 -32.28 -15.25
N ASP A 172 -18.69 -33.05 -14.17
CA ASP A 172 -19.80 -33.47 -13.32
C ASP A 172 -20.38 -32.26 -12.56
N LEU A 173 -19.51 -31.37 -12.09
CA LEU A 173 -19.91 -30.10 -11.50
C LEU A 173 -20.65 -29.20 -12.51
N CYS A 174 -20.14 -29.11 -13.75
CA CYS A 174 -20.77 -28.34 -14.81
C CYS A 174 -22.18 -28.86 -15.11
N GLU A 175 -22.36 -30.18 -15.23
CA GLU A 175 -23.67 -30.80 -15.47
C GLU A 175 -24.62 -30.59 -14.29
N LYS A 176 -24.12 -30.71 -13.06
CA LYS A 176 -24.90 -30.44 -11.85
C LYS A 176 -25.36 -28.99 -11.76
N ILE A 177 -24.50 -28.02 -12.12
CA ILE A 177 -24.88 -26.61 -12.16
C ILE A 177 -25.90 -26.35 -13.27
N ALA A 178 -25.69 -26.90 -14.47
CA ALA A 178 -26.59 -26.71 -15.61
C ALA A 178 -28.00 -27.26 -15.37
N SER A 179 -28.13 -28.31 -14.56
CA SER A 179 -29.41 -28.91 -14.17
C SER A 179 -30.09 -28.23 -12.98
N THR A 180 -29.41 -27.31 -12.28
CA THR A 180 -29.94 -26.64 -11.10
C THR A 180 -30.62 -25.33 -11.48
N ALA A 181 -31.92 -25.20 -11.19
CA ALA A 181 -32.70 -24.00 -11.51
C ALA A 181 -32.60 -22.90 -10.44
N ASP A 182 -32.37 -23.26 -9.17
CA ASP A 182 -32.28 -22.31 -8.05
C ASP A 182 -30.87 -21.71 -7.93
N PRO A 183 -30.71 -20.37 -8.08
CA PRO A 183 -29.41 -19.72 -7.89
C PRO A 183 -28.79 -19.95 -6.51
N ALA A 184 -29.59 -20.07 -5.44
CA ALA A 184 -29.05 -20.31 -4.11
C ALA A 184 -28.37 -21.68 -4.01
N GLU A 185 -29.00 -22.70 -4.59
CA GLU A 185 -28.45 -24.05 -4.66
C GLU A 185 -27.16 -24.11 -5.50
N VAL A 186 -27.11 -23.39 -6.64
CA VAL A 186 -25.88 -23.25 -7.45
C VAL A 186 -24.73 -22.69 -6.62
N THR A 187 -24.96 -21.64 -5.82
CA THR A 187 -23.89 -21.09 -4.96
C THR A 187 -23.43 -22.07 -3.89
N SER A 188 -24.33 -22.89 -3.34
CA SER A 188 -23.99 -23.92 -2.37
C SER A 188 -23.12 -25.01 -3.01
N ILE A 189 -23.50 -25.48 -4.20
CA ILE A 189 -22.77 -26.47 -4.99
C ILE A 189 -21.34 -25.97 -5.30
N LEU A 190 -21.20 -24.73 -5.78
CA LEU A 190 -19.90 -24.13 -6.06
C LEU A 190 -19.02 -24.01 -4.81
N ARG A 191 -19.59 -23.56 -3.68
CA ARG A 191 -18.84 -23.46 -2.41
C ARG A 191 -18.36 -24.82 -1.92
N GLU A 192 -19.20 -25.84 -2.03
CA GLU A 192 -18.82 -27.20 -1.64
C GLU A 192 -17.71 -27.75 -2.55
N ALA A 193 -17.82 -27.54 -3.87
CA ALA A 193 -16.81 -27.95 -4.83
C ALA A 193 -15.46 -27.26 -4.56
N HIS A 194 -15.45 -25.93 -4.41
CA HIS A 194 -14.24 -25.18 -4.07
C HIS A 194 -13.63 -25.65 -2.74
N ARG A 195 -14.46 -25.92 -1.73
CA ARG A 195 -13.96 -26.46 -0.45
C ARG A 195 -13.26 -27.79 -0.66
N LYS A 196 -13.86 -28.72 -1.41
CA LYS A 196 -13.24 -30.04 -1.69
C LYS A 196 -11.90 -29.90 -2.41
N VAL A 197 -11.82 -29.05 -3.43
CA VAL A 197 -10.57 -28.80 -4.17
C VAL A 197 -9.49 -28.21 -3.25
N LEU A 198 -9.84 -27.20 -2.43
CA LEU A 198 -8.90 -26.56 -1.52
C LEU A 198 -8.45 -27.48 -0.39
N THR A 199 -9.35 -28.31 0.16
CA THR A 199 -8.99 -29.32 1.16
C THR A 199 -8.02 -30.34 0.58
N LYS A 200 -8.30 -30.86 -0.61
CA LYS A 200 -7.39 -31.79 -1.29
C LYS A 200 -6.02 -31.18 -1.56
N LEU A 201 -5.97 -29.94 -2.05
CA LEU A 201 -4.71 -29.22 -2.26
C LEU A 201 -3.93 -29.02 -0.96
N SER A 202 -4.61 -28.73 0.14
CA SER A 202 -3.98 -28.62 1.46
C SER A 202 -3.32 -29.93 1.87
N GLU A 203 -4.04 -31.05 1.72
CA GLU A 203 -3.52 -32.39 2.01
C GLU A 203 -2.33 -32.73 1.08
N ASP A 204 -2.41 -32.40 -0.21
CA ASP A 204 -1.32 -32.59 -1.16
C ASP A 204 -0.06 -31.80 -0.77
N PHE A 205 -0.21 -30.55 -0.33
CA PHE A 205 0.91 -29.74 0.16
C PHE A 205 1.51 -30.25 1.47
N GLU A 206 0.68 -30.72 2.41
CA GLU A 206 1.15 -31.35 3.64
C GLU A 206 1.93 -32.64 3.35
N ASN A 207 1.45 -33.46 2.41
CA ASN A 207 2.14 -34.67 1.97
C ASN A 207 3.47 -34.34 1.27
N ASP A 208 3.51 -33.31 0.43
CA ASP A 208 4.75 -32.86 -0.22
C ASP A 208 5.77 -32.35 0.81
N ALA A 209 5.31 -31.61 1.83
CA ALA A 209 6.17 -31.15 2.92
C ALA A 209 6.76 -32.33 3.73
N GLN A 210 5.97 -33.37 4.01
CA GLN A 210 6.44 -34.57 4.71
C GLN A 210 7.45 -35.39 3.87
N ARG A 211 7.28 -35.41 2.54
CA ARG A 211 8.21 -36.09 1.62
C ARG A 211 9.52 -35.33 1.44
N GLY A 212 9.47 -34.00 1.42
CA GLY A 212 10.65 -33.14 1.30
C GLY A 212 11.56 -33.15 2.55
N GLY A 213 11.00 -33.39 3.74
CA GLY A 213 11.77 -33.45 4.99
C GLY A 213 12.50 -34.77 5.27
N ALA A 214 12.44 -35.74 4.36
CA ALA A 214 13.07 -37.06 4.51
C ALA A 214 14.35 -37.24 3.66
N ALA A 215 14.76 -36.22 2.92
CA ALA A 215 16.01 -36.16 2.16
C ALA A 215 17.06 -35.35 2.92
#